data_AF-A0A1G2VGV4-F1
#
_entry.id   AF-A0A1G2VGV4-F1
#
_cell.length_a   1.000
_cell.length_b   1.000
_cell.length_c   1.000
_cell.angle_alpha   90.00
_cell.angle_beta   90.00
_cell.angle_gamma   90.00
#
_symmetry.space_group_name_H-M   'P 1'
#
loop_
_entity.id
_entity.type
_entity.pdbx_description
1 polymer ?
#
loop_
_entity_poly.entity_id
_entity_poly.type
_entity_poly.pdbx_seq_one_letter_code
_entity_poly.pdbx_strand_id
1 'polypeptide(L)'
;MHSRSVGTAHMSRIDKQLLKHLLELSRLDVPQKDRPRLLKDLSAILDYFEQLKEVRVEGAEPMSGGTLLTTVMRQDEIDIELKKKESGETGRVIEAFPEKKGTFLKVPPVF
;
A
#
# COMPACT_ATOMS: atom_id res chain seq x y z
N MET A 1 -20.43 -24.93 13.94
CA MET A 1 -19.95 -24.54 15.29
C MET A 1 -18.43 -24.46 15.28
N HIS A 2 -17.86 -23.30 14.93
CA HIS A 2 -16.45 -23.00 15.20
C HIS A 2 -16.38 -21.54 15.61
N SER A 3 -16.67 -21.33 16.90
CA SER A 3 -16.39 -20.10 17.62
C SER A 3 -14.87 -19.89 17.58
N ARG A 4 -14.40 -18.97 16.75
CA ARG A 4 -13.09 -18.36 16.95
C ARG A 4 -13.34 -17.12 17.79
N SER A 5 -13.02 -17.22 19.07
CA SER A 5 -12.81 -16.06 19.93
C SER A 5 -11.76 -15.19 19.27
N VAL A 6 -12.18 -14.07 18.68
CA VAL A 6 -11.26 -12.98 18.38
C VAL A 6 -10.83 -12.48 19.75
N GLY A 7 -9.69 -12.97 20.23
CA GLY A 7 -9.05 -12.44 21.41
C GLY A 7 -8.96 -10.94 21.21
N THR A 8 -9.43 -10.18 22.19
CA THR A 8 -9.32 -8.73 22.24
C THR A 8 -7.83 -8.40 22.20
N ALA A 9 -7.27 -8.26 21.01
CA ALA A 9 -5.99 -7.62 20.82
C ALA A 9 -6.25 -6.18 21.25
N HIS A 10 -5.79 -5.83 22.44
CA HIS A 10 -5.51 -4.45 22.78
C HIS A 10 -4.69 -3.91 21.62
N MET A 11 -5.24 -2.98 20.83
CA MET A 11 -4.52 -2.43 19.68
C MET A 11 -3.26 -1.84 20.28
N SER A 12 -2.14 -2.46 19.92
CA SER A 12 -0.88 -2.31 20.60
C SER A 12 -0.47 -0.86 20.45
N ARG A 13 -0.30 -0.19 21.60
CA ARG A 13 0.27 1.15 21.67
C ARG A 13 1.50 1.19 20.78
N ILE A 14 1.47 1.99 19.71
CA ILE A 14 2.59 2.07 18.79
C ILE A 14 3.82 2.55 19.56
N ASP A 15 4.93 1.84 19.39
CA ASP A 15 6.20 2.17 20.03
C ASP A 15 7.29 2.50 18.99
N LYS A 16 8.48 2.86 19.47
CA LYS A 16 9.60 3.24 18.60
C LYS A 16 10.09 2.09 17.72
N GLN A 17 9.99 0.84 18.19
CA GLN A 17 10.44 -0.33 17.45
C GLN A 17 9.47 -0.63 16.30
N LEU A 18 8.17 -0.61 16.60
CA LEU A 18 7.11 -0.76 15.60
C LEU A 18 7.15 0.38 14.59
N LEU A 19 7.34 1.64 15.03
CA LEU A 19 7.49 2.77 14.12
C LEU A 19 8.69 2.58 13.17
N LYS A 20 9.84 2.13 13.69
CA LYS A 20 11.01 1.83 12.84
C LYS A 20 10.68 0.75 11.80
N HIS A 21 10.01 -0.32 12.21
CA HIS A 21 9.62 -1.40 11.31
C HIS A 21 8.65 -0.92 10.21
N LEU A 22 7.67 -0.09 10.56
CA LEU A 22 6.72 0.48 9.60
C LEU A 22 7.40 1.42 8.60
N LEU A 23 8.38 2.22 9.04
CA LEU A 23 9.18 3.07 8.16
C LEU A 23 9.99 2.25 7.15
N GLU A 24 10.56 1.12 7.58
CA GLU A 24 11.27 0.20 6.69
C GLU A 24 10.34 -0.44 5.66
N LEU A 25 9.15 -0.92 6.09
CA LEU A 25 8.15 -1.51 5.18
C LEU A 25 7.63 -0.50 4.16
N SER A 26 7.44 0.75 4.57
CA SER A 26 6.96 1.84 3.70
C SER A 26 8.06 2.51 2.87
N ARG A 27 9.33 2.12 3.07
CA ARG A 27 10.50 2.72 2.41
C ARG A 27 10.61 4.22 2.66
N LEU A 28 10.22 4.68 3.84
CA LEU A 28 10.28 6.08 4.25
C LEU A 28 11.47 6.33 5.16
N ASP A 29 12.36 7.23 4.75
CA ASP A 29 13.42 7.74 5.62
C ASP A 29 12.96 8.98 6.38
N VAL A 30 12.58 8.79 7.64
CA VAL A 30 12.15 9.87 8.54
C VAL A 30 13.26 10.16 9.56
N PRO A 31 13.73 11.43 9.64
CA PRO A 31 14.76 11.83 10.60
C PRO A 31 14.36 11.50 12.05
N GLN A 32 15.31 11.06 12.86
CA GLN A 32 15.07 10.66 14.26
C GLN A 32 14.41 11.76 15.10
N LYS A 33 14.72 13.05 14.82
CA LYS A 33 14.12 14.21 15.48
C LYS A 33 12.60 14.33 15.27
N ASP A 34 12.09 13.83 14.15
CA ASP A 34 10.69 13.97 13.76
C ASP A 34 9.84 12.76 14.18
N ARG A 35 10.49 11.63 14.50
CA ARG A 35 9.82 10.38 14.92
C ARG A 35 8.97 10.49 16.18
N PRO A 36 9.34 11.25 17.24
CA PRO A 36 8.48 11.40 18.42
C PRO A 36 7.14 12.04 18.09
N ARG A 37 7.12 13.02 17.16
CA ARG A 37 5.90 13.65 16.69
C ARG A 37 5.06 12.66 15.90
N LEU A 38 5.67 11.95 14.94
CA LEU A 38 4.99 10.93 14.14
C LEU A 38 4.37 9.83 15.02
N LEU A 39 5.06 9.41 16.07
CA LEU A 39 4.55 8.42 17.03
C LEU A 39 3.30 8.93 17.76
N LYS A 40 3.31 10.19 18.20
CA LYS A 40 2.16 10.83 18.85
C LYS A 40 0.97 10.93 17.89
N ASP A 41 1.21 11.40 16.67
CA ASP A 41 0.16 11.59 15.67
C ASP A 41 -0.47 10.25 15.27
N LEU A 42 0.35 9.20 15.05
CA LEU A 42 -0.15 7.85 14.77
C LEU A 42 -0.94 7.26 15.94
N SER A 43 -0.49 7.48 17.18
CA SER A 43 -1.23 7.03 18.37
C SER A 43 -2.61 7.67 18.41
N ALA A 44 -2.71 8.98 18.20
CA ALA A 44 -3.99 9.69 18.19
C ALA A 44 -4.94 9.21 17.08
N ILE A 45 -4.41 8.88 15.89
CA ILE A 45 -5.20 8.32 14.79
C ILE A 45 -5.74 6.92 15.16
N LEU A 46 -4.90 6.06 15.73
CA LEU A 46 -5.32 4.72 16.14
C LEU A 46 -6.34 4.77 17.29
N ASP A 47 -6.15 5.67 18.25
CA ASP A 47 -7.12 5.90 19.34
C ASP A 47 -8.47 6.37 18.78
N TYR A 48 -8.49 7.20 17.73
CA TYR A 48 -9.74 7.59 17.07
C TYR A 48 -10.45 6.41 16.42
N PHE A 49 -9.72 5.48 15.79
CA PHE A 49 -10.29 4.27 15.18
C PHE A 49 -10.88 3.29 16.20
N GLU A 50 -10.53 3.38 17.49
CA GLU A 50 -11.12 2.53 18.54
C GLU A 50 -12.65 2.69 18.64
N GLN A 51 -13.18 3.86 18.27
CA GLN A 51 -14.64 4.12 18.24
C GLN A 51 -15.39 3.12 17.33
N LEU A 52 -14.73 2.58 16.30
CA LEU A 52 -15.35 1.59 15.41
C LEU A 52 -15.67 0.27 16.11
N LYS A 53 -15.02 -0.05 17.25
CA LYS A 53 -15.30 -1.27 18.02
C LYS A 53 -16.64 -1.25 18.74
N GLU A 54 -17.24 -0.06 18.92
CA GLU A 54 -18.55 0.09 19.56
C GLU A 54 -19.70 -0.36 18.64
N VAL A 55 -19.44 -0.46 17.33
CA VAL A 55 -20.43 -0.83 16.33
C VAL A 55 -20.48 -2.36 16.17
N ARG A 56 -21.66 -2.93 16.36
CA ARG A 56 -21.94 -4.35 16.12
C ARG A 56 -21.98 -4.64 14.62
N VAL A 57 -21.14 -5.57 14.17
CA VAL A 57 -21.01 -5.97 12.76
C VAL A 57 -21.24 -7.48 12.56
N GLU A 58 -21.86 -8.16 13.52
CA GLU A 58 -22.16 -9.59 13.41
C GLU A 58 -23.08 -9.85 12.21
N GLY A 59 -22.63 -10.71 11.30
CA GLY A 59 -23.37 -11.04 10.07
C GLY A 59 -23.23 -10.02 8.93
N ALA A 60 -22.47 -8.94 9.11
CA ALA A 60 -22.13 -8.02 8.03
C ALA A 60 -20.95 -8.59 7.22
N GLU A 61 -21.12 -8.70 5.91
CA GLU A 61 -20.03 -9.09 5.00
C GLU A 61 -19.09 -7.89 4.75
N PRO A 62 -17.75 -8.09 4.72
CA PRO A 62 -16.81 -7.03 4.38
C PRO A 62 -17.04 -6.49 2.97
N MET A 63 -17.01 -5.17 2.81
CA MET A 63 -17.09 -4.52 1.50
C MET A 63 -15.69 -4.36 0.89
N SER A 64 -15.38 -5.08 -0.19
CA SER A 64 -14.08 -5.05 -0.88
C SER A 64 -14.01 -4.07 -2.06
N GLY A 65 -15.15 -3.56 -2.53
CA GLY A 65 -15.26 -2.60 -3.62
C GLY A 65 -16.57 -1.83 -3.58
N GLY A 66 -16.68 -0.75 -4.38
CA GLY A 66 -17.84 0.14 -4.39
C GLY A 66 -18.85 -0.11 -5.52
N THR A 67 -18.72 -1.22 -6.25
CA THR A 67 -19.57 -1.55 -7.41
C THR A 67 -19.99 -3.00 -7.39
N LEU A 68 -21.02 -3.35 -8.17
CA LEU A 68 -21.49 -4.73 -8.36
C LEU A 68 -20.74 -5.47 -9.49
N LEU A 69 -19.60 -4.91 -9.94
CA LEU A 69 -18.81 -5.55 -10.98
C LEU A 69 -18.26 -6.88 -10.47
N THR A 70 -18.44 -7.91 -11.28
CA THR A 70 -17.76 -9.18 -11.13
C THR A 70 -16.43 -9.13 -11.88
N THR A 71 -15.61 -10.17 -11.75
CA THR A 71 -14.29 -10.24 -12.39
C THR A 71 -14.34 -9.85 -13.87
N VAL A 72 -13.79 -8.67 -14.19
CA VAL A 72 -13.69 -8.17 -15.57
C VAL A 72 -12.43 -8.76 -16.19
N MET A 73 -12.61 -9.64 -17.18
CA MET A 73 -11.50 -10.30 -17.86
C MET A 73 -11.06 -9.50 -19.09
N ARG A 74 -9.74 -9.40 -19.29
CA ARG A 74 -9.13 -8.95 -20.55
C ARG A 74 -9.07 -10.14 -21.52
N GLN A 75 -9.41 -9.91 -22.79
CA GLN A 75 -9.19 -10.91 -23.86
C GLN A 75 -7.69 -11.19 -24.02
N ASP A 76 -7.31 -12.44 -24.26
CA ASP A 76 -5.91 -12.81 -24.51
C ASP A 76 -5.51 -12.58 -25.96
N GLU A 77 -5.64 -11.34 -26.42
CA GLU A 77 -5.34 -10.94 -27.78
C GLU A 77 -4.31 -9.81 -27.80
N ILE A 78 -3.58 -9.73 -28.92
CA ILE A 78 -2.67 -8.61 -29.18
C ILE A 78 -3.52 -7.37 -29.46
N ASP A 79 -3.35 -6.35 -28.64
CA ASP A 79 -3.90 -5.04 -28.94
C ASP A 79 -3.02 -4.34 -30.00
N ILE A 80 -3.55 -4.28 -31.23
CA ILE A 80 -2.86 -3.71 -32.39
C ILE A 80 -2.70 -2.19 -32.25
N GLU A 81 -3.59 -1.51 -31.53
CA GLU A 81 -3.47 -0.07 -31.29
C GLU A 81 -2.38 0.24 -30.27
N LEU A 82 -2.25 -0.56 -29.22
CA LEU A 82 -1.13 -0.46 -28.28
C LEU A 82 0.21 -0.75 -28.99
N LYS A 83 0.29 -1.79 -29.83
CA LYS A 83 1.51 -2.09 -30.59
C LYS A 83 1.98 -0.98 -31.52
N LYS A 84 1.05 -0.19 -32.10
CA LYS A 84 1.39 0.98 -32.92
C LYS A 84 1.93 2.15 -32.08
N LYS A 85 1.57 2.22 -30.79
CA LYS A 85 2.01 3.26 -29.85
C LYS A 85 3.31 2.91 -29.12
N GLU A 86 3.60 1.62 -28.93
CA GLU A 86 4.80 1.11 -28.23
C GLU A 86 6.13 1.69 -28.78
N SER A 87 6.20 1.96 -30.10
CA SER A 87 7.39 2.50 -30.75
C SER A 87 7.74 3.91 -30.27
N GLY A 88 6.76 4.69 -29.80
CA GLY A 88 6.95 6.02 -29.22
C GLY A 88 6.86 6.07 -27.69
N GLU A 89 6.06 5.18 -27.09
CA GLU A 89 5.83 5.15 -25.64
C GLU A 89 7.03 4.63 -24.86
N THR A 90 7.75 3.64 -25.40
CA THR A 90 8.97 3.13 -24.76
C THR A 90 10.01 4.24 -24.56
N GLY A 91 10.18 5.11 -25.57
CA GLY A 91 11.06 6.28 -25.49
C GLY A 91 10.62 7.25 -24.39
N ARG A 92 9.32 7.56 -24.31
CA ARG A 92 8.74 8.44 -23.28
C ARG A 92 8.96 7.91 -21.87
N VAL A 93 8.77 6.59 -21.66
CA VAL A 93 9.01 5.96 -20.35
C VAL A 93 10.48 6.05 -19.95
N ILE A 94 11.39 5.81 -20.90
CA ILE A 94 12.84 5.91 -20.65
C ILE A 94 13.25 7.36 -20.38
N GLU A 95 12.66 8.34 -21.06
CA GLU A 95 12.91 9.77 -20.84
C GLU A 95 12.35 10.28 -19.51
N ALA A 96 11.24 9.72 -19.04
CA ALA A 96 10.64 10.07 -17.76
C ALA A 96 11.44 9.53 -16.56
N PHE A 97 12.35 8.59 -16.78
CA PHE A 97 13.09 7.95 -15.70
C PHE A 97 14.36 8.75 -15.31
N PRO A 98 14.68 8.88 -14.01
CA PRO A 98 15.75 9.77 -13.55
C PRO A 98 17.14 9.51 -14.15
N GLU A 99 17.54 8.25 -14.29
CA GLU A 99 18.82 7.86 -14.87
C GLU A 99 18.67 6.71 -15.87
N LYS A 100 19.37 6.79 -17.01
CA LYS A 100 19.33 5.75 -18.04
C LYS A 100 20.70 5.42 -18.60
N LYS A 101 20.84 4.22 -19.14
CA LYS A 101 22.02 3.78 -19.90
C LYS A 101 21.56 3.17 -21.22
N GLY A 102 21.66 3.94 -22.30
CA GLY A 102 21.05 3.56 -23.57
C GLY A 102 19.53 3.41 -23.42
N THR A 103 19.01 2.23 -23.71
CA THR A 103 17.58 1.88 -23.59
C THR A 103 17.19 1.29 -22.23
N PHE A 104 18.12 1.20 -21.28
CA PHE A 104 17.88 0.63 -19.96
C PHE A 104 17.66 1.70 -18.90
N LEU A 105 16.74 1.44 -17.97
CA LEU A 105 16.56 2.23 -16.75
C LEU A 105 17.69 1.90 -15.78
N LYS A 106 18.43 2.91 -15.33
CA LYS A 106 19.59 2.72 -14.45
C LYS A 106 19.14 2.84 -13.00
N VAL A 107 19.37 1.78 -12.22
CA VAL A 107 19.09 1.73 -10.78
C VAL A 107 20.36 1.42 -10.01
N PRO A 108 20.41 1.70 -8.69
CA PRO A 108 21.44 1.16 -7.83
C PRO A 108 21.52 -0.37 -7.96
N PRO A 109 22.71 -0.97 -7.88
CA PRO A 109 22.87 -2.42 -7.87
C PRO A 109 22.03 -3.08 -6.77
N VAL A 110 21.44 -4.23 -7.09
CA VAL A 110 20.70 -5.06 -6.14
C VAL A 110 21.60 -6.21 -5.70
N PHE A 111 21.79 -6.36 -4.38
CA PHE A 111 22.59 -7.43 -3.75
C PHE A 111 21.81 -8.03 -2.59
#